data_AF-A0A0A2MA92-F1
#
_entry.id   AF-A0A0A2MA92-F1
#
_cell.length_a   1.000
_cell.length_b   1.000
_cell.length_c   1.000
_cell.angle_alpha   90.00
_cell.angle_beta   90.00
_cell.angle_gamma   90.00
#
_symmetry.space_group_name_H-M   'P 1'
#
loop_
_entity.id
_entity.type
_entity.pdbx_description
1 polymer ?
#
loop_
_entity_poly.entity_id
_entity_poly.type
_entity_poly.pdbx_seq_one_letter_code
_entity_poly.pdbx_strand_id
1 'polypeptide(L)'
;MKFIYVLFVYLYTTTFCFAQKTSQELASHFIKITTDNNVEGYKKLFPTAETLSFYIRGIDANAKLDDQFFKTAYLKGVNDAVASFSELQDVLSQKGIDLKKATVTKTETKANDIDMSEGGQVNGVAKTTTLNIHFTAGNQKYVLTIPSAIEVKGQWYVSGEPYEVASEN
;
A
#
# COMPACT_ATOMS: atom_id res chain seq x y z
N MET A 1 -39.76 -24.01 10.61
CA MET A 1 -39.41 -22.57 10.61
C MET A 1 -37.98 -22.40 11.12
N LYS A 2 -37.10 -21.95 10.21
CA LYS A 2 -35.88 -21.14 10.41
C LYS A 2 -34.95 -21.47 11.60
N PHE A 3 -33.99 -22.38 11.39
CA PHE A 3 -32.77 -22.52 12.19
C PHE A 3 -31.49 -22.72 11.33
N ILE A 4 -31.44 -22.13 10.12
CA ILE A 4 -30.31 -22.29 9.18
C ILE A 4 -29.69 -20.94 8.73
N TYR A 5 -30.14 -19.79 9.26
CA TYR A 5 -29.70 -18.48 8.75
C TYR A 5 -28.68 -17.69 9.58
N VAL A 6 -28.17 -18.25 10.70
CA VAL A 6 -27.19 -17.51 11.53
C VAL A 6 -25.74 -18.00 11.32
N LEU A 7 -25.52 -19.13 10.64
CA LEU A 7 -24.17 -19.59 10.28
C LEU A 7 -23.63 -18.97 8.98
N PHE A 8 -24.50 -18.38 8.14
CA PHE A 8 -24.10 -17.75 6.87
C PHE A 8 -23.87 -16.23 6.96
N VAL A 9 -24.27 -15.58 8.05
CA VAL A 9 -24.02 -14.14 8.26
C VAL A 9 -22.72 -13.90 9.02
N TYR A 10 -22.17 -14.90 9.71
CA TYR A 10 -20.87 -14.80 10.41
C TYR A 10 -19.66 -15.17 9.54
N LEU A 11 -19.87 -15.71 8.34
CA LEU A 11 -18.82 -16.04 7.37
C LEU A 11 -18.59 -14.95 6.30
N TYR A 12 -19.41 -13.90 6.28
CA TYR A 12 -19.27 -12.78 5.34
C TYR A 12 -18.64 -11.51 5.93
N THR A 13 -18.40 -11.45 7.24
CA THR A 13 -17.71 -10.31 7.89
C THR A 13 -16.27 -10.62 8.31
N THR A 14 -15.76 -11.83 8.02
CA THR A 14 -14.39 -12.26 8.35
C THR A 14 -13.58 -12.71 7.14
N THR A 15 -13.75 -12.08 5.98
CA THR A 15 -12.87 -12.31 4.83
C THR A 15 -11.83 -11.21 4.73
N PHE A 16 -10.60 -11.63 5.05
CA PHE A 16 -9.34 -10.91 5.00
C PHE A 16 -9.12 -9.92 6.14
N CYS A 17 -8.51 -10.41 7.22
CA CYS A 17 -7.36 -9.68 7.76
C CYS A 17 -6.45 -9.37 6.56
N PHE A 18 -6.40 -8.11 6.13
CA PHE A 18 -5.44 -7.58 5.16
C PHE A 18 -4.02 -7.55 5.77
N ALA A 19 -3.63 -8.60 6.48
CA ALA A 19 -2.30 -8.74 7.04
C ALA A 19 -1.38 -9.24 5.92
N GLN A 20 -0.87 -8.30 5.12
CA GLN A 20 0.17 -8.56 4.13
C GLN A 20 1.48 -8.72 4.90
N LYS A 21 1.85 -9.96 5.20
CA LYS A 21 3.01 -10.28 6.05
C LYS A 21 4.33 -10.22 5.28
N THR A 22 4.25 -10.24 3.95
CA THR A 22 5.43 -10.15 3.08
C THR A 22 5.22 -9.10 1.98
N SER A 23 6.32 -8.58 1.43
CA SER A 23 6.33 -7.73 0.24
C SER A 23 5.67 -8.41 -0.98
N GLN A 24 5.81 -9.73 -1.10
CA GLN A 24 5.19 -10.51 -2.17
C GLN A 24 3.66 -10.58 -2.05
N GLU A 25 3.14 -10.71 -0.83
CA GLU A 25 1.69 -10.66 -0.56
C GLU A 25 1.14 -9.26 -0.83
N LEU A 26 1.86 -8.22 -0.42
CA LEU A 26 1.52 -6.83 -0.76
C LEU A 26 1.46 -6.64 -2.28
N ALA A 27 2.48 -7.08 -3.01
CA ALA A 27 2.52 -6.97 -4.46
C ALA A 27 1.35 -7.71 -5.14
N SER A 28 1.04 -8.92 -4.69
CA SER A 28 -0.05 -9.73 -5.25
C SER A 28 -1.41 -9.09 -4.99
N HIS A 29 -1.65 -8.55 -3.79
CA HIS A 29 -2.87 -7.82 -3.47
C HIS A 29 -2.98 -6.52 -4.25
N PHE A 30 -1.89 -5.76 -4.36
CA PHE A 30 -1.82 -4.53 -5.12
C PHE A 30 -2.21 -4.76 -6.58
N ILE A 31 -1.59 -5.73 -7.25
CA ILE A 31 -1.89 -6.06 -8.64
C ILE A 31 -3.34 -6.49 -8.79
N LYS A 32 -3.85 -7.36 -7.91
CA LYS A 32 -5.26 -7.80 -7.96
C LYS A 32 -6.23 -6.64 -7.80
N ILE A 33 -6.01 -5.77 -6.82
CA ILE A 33 -6.84 -4.58 -6.57
C ILE A 33 -6.83 -3.64 -7.77
N THR A 34 -5.66 -3.46 -8.39
CA THR A 34 -5.50 -2.64 -9.59
C THR A 34 -6.24 -3.24 -10.78
N THR A 35 -6.10 -4.56 -11.00
CA THR A 35 -6.84 -5.29 -12.04
C THR A 35 -8.35 -5.20 -11.88
N ASP A 36 -8.84 -5.27 -10.64
CA ASP A 36 -10.26 -5.23 -10.32
C ASP A 36 -10.82 -3.79 -10.27
N ASN A 37 -9.97 -2.77 -10.47
CA ASN A 37 -10.28 -1.35 -10.28
C ASN A 37 -10.96 -1.08 -8.91
N ASN A 38 -10.47 -1.76 -7.86
CA ASN A 38 -11.11 -1.80 -6.55
C ASN A 38 -10.56 -0.71 -5.62
N VAL A 39 -11.09 0.51 -5.73
CA VAL A 39 -10.69 1.65 -4.91
C VAL A 39 -10.81 1.37 -3.39
N GLU A 40 -11.87 0.68 -2.95
CA GLU A 40 -12.04 0.36 -1.52
C GLU A 40 -11.02 -0.66 -1.02
N GLY A 41 -10.63 -1.62 -1.86
CA GLY A 41 -9.51 -2.51 -1.59
C GLY A 41 -8.19 -1.73 -1.50
N TYR A 42 -8.03 -0.74 -2.36
CA TYR A 42 -6.83 0.09 -2.41
C TYR A 42 -6.62 0.89 -1.12
N LYS A 43 -7.69 1.52 -0.61
CA LYS A 43 -7.67 2.25 0.67
C LYS A 43 -7.23 1.37 1.85
N LYS A 44 -7.41 0.05 1.78
CA LYS A 44 -6.98 -0.89 2.84
C LYS A 44 -5.50 -1.23 2.78
N LEU A 45 -4.81 -0.90 1.69
CA LEU A 45 -3.35 -0.99 1.59
C LEU A 45 -2.67 0.17 2.32
N PHE A 46 -3.42 1.22 2.69
CA PHE A 46 -2.91 2.36 3.44
C PHE A 46 -2.90 2.11 4.94
N PRO A 47 -1.89 2.63 5.66
CA PRO A 47 -1.82 2.51 7.11
C PRO A 47 -2.97 3.28 7.76
N THR A 48 -3.60 2.71 8.78
CA THR A 48 -4.63 3.40 9.56
C THR A 48 -4.03 4.51 10.42
N ALA A 49 -4.87 5.41 10.96
CA ALA A 49 -4.42 6.42 11.93
C ALA A 49 -3.71 5.79 13.15
N GLU A 50 -4.19 4.64 13.64
CA GLU A 50 -3.54 3.90 14.73
C GLU A 50 -2.18 3.35 14.31
N THR A 51 -2.10 2.76 13.11
CA THR A 51 -0.84 2.24 12.54
C THR A 51 0.18 3.36 12.36
N LEU A 52 -0.24 4.51 11.81
CA LEU A 52 0.59 5.70 11.67
C LEU A 52 1.06 6.22 13.03
N SER A 53 0.16 6.30 14.01
CA SER A 53 0.52 6.69 15.37
C SER A 53 1.56 5.77 15.98
N PHE A 54 1.44 4.45 15.79
CA PHE A 54 2.41 3.49 16.30
C PHE A 54 3.77 3.65 15.61
N TYR A 55 3.77 3.80 14.29
CA TYR A 55 4.98 3.97 13.49
C TYR A 55 5.74 5.24 13.89
N ILE A 56 5.06 6.39 13.93
CA ILE A 56 5.69 7.69 14.23
C ILE A 56 6.17 7.75 15.69
N ARG A 57 5.39 7.27 16.67
CA ARG A 57 5.85 7.19 18.07
C ARG A 57 7.00 6.20 18.27
N GLY A 58 7.15 5.22 17.38
CA GLY A 58 8.30 4.32 17.35
C GLY A 58 9.58 5.00 16.85
N ILE A 59 9.46 6.08 16.08
CA ILE A 59 10.58 6.90 15.58
C ILE A 59 10.93 8.00 16.58
N ASP A 60 9.93 8.76 17.05
CA ASP A 60 10.07 9.77 18.08
C ASP A 60 8.98 9.63 19.14
N ALA A 61 9.35 9.03 20.28
CA ALA A 61 8.45 8.83 21.40
C ALA A 61 8.07 10.14 22.12
N ASN A 62 8.84 11.22 21.92
CA ASN A 62 8.63 12.52 22.55
C ASN A 62 7.79 13.46 21.68
N ALA A 63 7.49 13.08 20.44
CA ALA A 63 6.65 13.84 19.53
C ALA A 63 5.26 14.06 20.17
N LYS A 64 4.91 15.32 20.43
CA LYS A 64 3.60 15.72 20.98
C LYS A 64 2.54 15.75 19.89
N LEU A 65 2.30 14.61 19.26
CA LEU A 65 1.30 14.43 18.21
C LEU A 65 0.02 13.84 18.81
N ASP A 66 -1.09 14.56 18.64
CA ASP A 66 -2.39 14.17 19.12
C ASP A 66 -3.14 13.25 18.14
N ASP A 67 -4.25 12.68 18.59
CA ASP A 67 -5.07 11.79 17.76
C ASP A 67 -5.67 12.52 16.54
N GLN A 68 -5.86 13.85 16.63
CA GLN A 68 -6.41 14.65 15.54
C GLN A 68 -5.41 14.80 14.40
N PHE A 69 -4.12 14.96 14.72
CA PHE A 69 -3.03 14.92 13.76
C PHE A 69 -3.05 13.61 12.97
N PHE A 70 -3.09 12.46 13.65
CA PHE A 70 -3.06 11.16 12.97
C PHE A 70 -4.33 10.88 12.15
N LYS A 71 -5.50 11.33 12.60
CA LYS A 71 -6.73 11.27 11.81
C LYS A 71 -6.63 12.10 10.54
N THR A 72 -6.08 13.31 10.65
CA THR A 72 -5.90 14.21 9.50
C THR A 72 -4.88 13.65 8.51
N ALA A 73 -3.74 13.14 9.01
CA ALA A 73 -2.72 12.49 8.21
C ALA A 73 -3.26 11.25 7.48
N TYR A 74 -4.06 10.42 8.17
CA TYR A 74 -4.73 9.26 7.57
C TYR A 74 -5.66 9.68 6.43
N LEU A 75 -6.55 10.66 6.66
CA LEU A 75 -7.48 11.12 5.63
C LEU A 75 -6.76 11.71 4.42
N LYS A 76 -5.71 12.50 4.64
CA LYS A 76 -4.86 13.02 3.56
C LYS A 76 -4.20 11.87 2.79
N GLY A 77 -3.56 10.95 3.50
CA GLY A 77 -2.90 9.79 2.89
C GLY A 77 -3.85 8.93 2.06
N VAL A 78 -5.09 8.71 2.53
CA VAL A 78 -6.14 7.99 1.78
C VAL A 78 -6.61 8.77 0.55
N ASN A 79 -6.66 10.10 0.59
CA ASN A 79 -7.00 10.87 -0.61
C ASN A 79 -5.86 10.82 -1.64
N ASP A 80 -4.62 10.98 -1.18
CA ASP A 80 -3.42 10.87 -2.02
C ASP A 80 -3.33 9.46 -2.64
N ALA A 81 -3.66 8.41 -1.87
CA ALA A 81 -3.81 7.04 -2.35
C ALA A 81 -4.72 6.91 -3.55
N VAL A 82 -5.93 7.46 -3.44
CA VAL A 82 -6.97 7.34 -4.46
C VAL A 82 -6.57 8.10 -5.71
N ALA A 83 -5.92 9.25 -5.56
CA ALA A 83 -5.34 10.00 -6.67
C ALA A 83 -4.26 9.17 -7.38
N SER A 84 -3.26 8.68 -6.66
CA SER A 84 -2.17 7.85 -7.20
C SER A 84 -2.69 6.56 -7.85
N PHE A 85 -3.77 5.98 -7.32
CA PHE A 85 -4.45 4.84 -7.94
C PHE A 85 -5.07 5.20 -9.30
N SER A 86 -5.77 6.34 -9.38
CA SER A 86 -6.34 6.83 -10.64
C SER A 86 -5.26 7.11 -11.67
N GLU A 87 -4.17 7.78 -11.27
CA GLU A 87 -3.03 8.06 -12.15
C GLU A 87 -2.39 6.77 -12.67
N LEU A 88 -2.24 5.75 -11.81
CA LEU A 88 -1.74 4.45 -12.24
C LEU A 88 -2.66 3.81 -13.29
N GLN A 89 -3.97 3.84 -13.10
CA GLN A 89 -4.92 3.30 -14.09
C GLN A 89 -4.77 4.00 -15.44
N ASP A 90 -4.61 5.33 -15.43
CA ASP A 90 -4.39 6.13 -16.64
C ASP A 90 -3.07 5.75 -17.32
N VAL A 91 -1.98 5.62 -16.57
CA VAL A 91 -0.66 5.20 -17.08
C VAL A 91 -0.72 3.80 -17.71
N LEU A 92 -1.38 2.85 -17.04
CA LEU A 92 -1.55 1.48 -17.56
C LEU A 92 -2.37 1.49 -18.86
N SER A 93 -3.46 2.28 -18.90
CA SER A 93 -4.31 2.42 -20.07
C SER A 93 -3.55 3.03 -21.26
N GLN A 94 -2.82 4.12 -21.04
CA GLN A 94 -2.01 4.80 -22.07
C GLN A 94 -0.92 3.89 -22.63
N LYS A 95 -0.31 3.04 -21.79
CA LYS A 95 0.70 2.05 -22.21
C LYS A 95 0.09 0.77 -22.80
N GLY A 96 -1.24 0.62 -22.79
CA GLY A 96 -1.92 -0.58 -23.26
C GLY A 96 -1.66 -1.83 -22.42
N ILE A 97 -1.35 -1.65 -21.13
CA ILE A 97 -1.00 -2.75 -20.21
C ILE A 97 -2.28 -3.34 -19.63
N ASP A 98 -2.61 -4.57 -20.03
CA ASP A 98 -3.74 -5.33 -19.49
C ASP A 98 -3.32 -6.18 -18.28
N LEU A 99 -3.57 -5.65 -17.08
CA LEU A 99 -3.25 -6.36 -15.83
C LEU A 99 -4.09 -7.62 -15.59
N LYS A 100 -5.17 -7.87 -16.34
CA LYS A 100 -5.89 -9.16 -16.25
C LYS A 100 -5.06 -10.33 -16.76
N LYS A 101 -4.06 -10.02 -17.59
CA LYS A 101 -3.07 -10.98 -18.10
C LYS A 101 -1.74 -10.86 -17.35
N ALA A 102 -1.71 -10.12 -16.23
CA ALA A 102 -0.50 -9.93 -15.45
C ALA A 102 -0.23 -11.16 -14.57
N THR A 103 1.02 -11.61 -14.60
CA THR A 103 1.56 -12.58 -13.63
C THR A 103 2.74 -11.94 -12.93
N VAL A 104 2.70 -11.83 -11.60
CA VAL A 104 3.85 -11.37 -10.80
C VAL A 104 4.95 -12.43 -10.86
N THR A 105 6.15 -12.03 -11.28
CA THR A 105 7.29 -12.94 -11.46
C THR A 105 8.25 -12.90 -10.29
N LYS A 106 8.52 -11.71 -9.74
CA LYS A 106 9.33 -11.51 -8.53
C LYS A 106 9.02 -10.16 -7.88
N THR A 107 9.40 -10.01 -6.62
CA THR A 107 9.49 -8.72 -5.96
C THR A 107 10.91 -8.43 -5.51
N GLU A 108 11.33 -7.19 -5.64
CA GLU A 108 12.59 -6.68 -5.11
C GLU A 108 12.29 -5.57 -4.12
N THR A 109 13.01 -5.56 -3.01
CA THR A 109 12.85 -4.54 -1.96
C THR A 109 14.17 -3.82 -1.75
N LYS A 110 14.08 -2.51 -1.55
CA LYS A 110 15.22 -1.66 -1.19
C LYS A 110 14.82 -0.80 0.00
N ALA A 111 15.49 -1.01 1.13
CA ALA A 111 15.29 -0.17 2.30
C ALA A 111 15.81 1.24 2.03
N ASN A 112 15.06 2.25 2.48
CA ASN A 112 15.44 3.64 2.43
C ASN A 112 15.23 4.27 3.80
N ASP A 113 16.09 5.21 4.15
CA ASP A 113 16.01 6.01 5.35
C ASP A 113 15.60 7.44 4.96
N ILE A 114 14.56 7.95 5.61
CA ILE A 114 14.06 9.32 5.42
C ILE A 114 14.27 10.08 6.72
N ASP A 115 15.11 11.11 6.68
CA ASP A 115 15.32 12.00 7.81
C ASP A 115 14.04 12.82 8.06
N MET A 116 13.44 12.60 9.23
CA MET A 116 12.35 13.42 9.72
C MET A 116 12.96 14.67 10.36
N SER A 117 12.98 15.77 9.62
CA SER A 117 13.51 17.03 10.11
C SER A 117 12.40 18.07 10.35
N GLU A 118 12.51 18.78 11.46
CA GLU A 118 11.70 19.95 11.77
C GLU A 118 12.65 21.11 12.10
N GLY A 119 12.50 22.24 11.41
CA GLY A 119 13.36 23.41 11.63
C GLY A 119 14.86 23.19 11.35
N GLY A 120 15.22 22.20 10.53
CA GLY A 120 16.61 21.87 10.19
C GLY A 120 17.31 20.91 11.16
N GLN A 121 16.63 20.48 12.22
CA GLN A 121 17.11 19.43 13.12
C GLN A 121 16.45 18.09 12.76
N VAL A 122 17.24 17.03 12.64
CA VAL A 122 16.73 15.67 12.45
C VAL A 122 16.21 15.14 13.80
N ASN A 123 14.92 14.86 13.86
CA ASN A 123 14.21 14.38 15.05
C ASN A 123 13.99 12.86 15.03
N GLY A 124 14.30 12.21 13.91
CA GLY A 124 14.25 10.76 13.76
C GLY A 124 14.47 10.32 12.32
N VAL A 125 14.60 9.01 12.11
CA VAL A 125 14.77 8.40 10.79
C VAL A 125 13.60 7.45 10.55
N ALA A 126 12.77 7.77 9.56
CA ALA A 126 11.70 6.90 9.09
C ALA A 126 12.27 5.87 8.12
N LYS A 127 12.04 4.59 8.42
CA LYS A 127 12.44 3.48 7.54
C LYS A 127 11.32 3.16 6.57
N THR A 128 11.56 3.38 5.28
CA THR A 128 10.65 3.01 4.20
C THR A 128 11.32 1.97 3.32
N THR A 129 10.56 1.43 2.37
CA THR A 129 11.06 0.45 1.42
C THR A 129 10.48 0.73 0.06
N THR A 130 11.35 0.88 -0.94
CA THR A 130 10.92 0.81 -2.33
C THR A 130 10.64 -0.64 -2.68
N LEU A 131 9.44 -0.91 -3.17
CA LEU A 131 8.99 -2.23 -3.61
C LEU A 131 8.85 -2.23 -5.13
N ASN A 132 9.69 -3.00 -5.81
CA ASN A 132 9.60 -3.24 -7.24
C ASN A 132 8.85 -4.55 -7.48
N ILE A 133 7.74 -4.48 -8.20
CA ILE A 133 6.91 -5.60 -8.59
C ILE A 133 7.22 -5.90 -10.05
N HIS A 134 7.92 -7.00 -10.30
CA HIS A 134 8.15 -7.47 -11.66
C HIS A 134 6.96 -8.33 -12.07
N PHE A 135 6.39 -8.04 -13.24
CA PHE A 135 5.26 -8.79 -13.76
C PHE A 135 5.31 -8.89 -15.29
N THR A 136 4.71 -9.94 -15.82
CA THR A 136 4.50 -10.11 -17.25
C THR A 136 3.05 -9.81 -17.58
N ALA A 137 2.77 -8.93 -18.55
CA ALA A 137 1.44 -8.74 -19.11
C ALA A 137 1.46 -9.11 -20.60
N GLY A 138 0.84 -10.23 -20.95
CA GLY A 138 1.03 -10.84 -22.27
C GLY A 138 2.48 -11.30 -22.48
N ASN A 139 3.12 -10.83 -23.56
CA ASN A 139 4.50 -11.20 -23.91
C ASN A 139 5.55 -10.17 -23.47
N GLN A 140 5.14 -9.14 -22.72
CA GLN A 140 6.01 -8.06 -22.27
C GLN A 140 6.21 -8.11 -20.76
N LYS A 141 7.41 -7.72 -20.33
CA LYS A 141 7.80 -7.62 -18.93
C LYS A 141 7.77 -6.17 -18.48
N TYR A 142 7.36 -5.97 -17.25
CA TYR A 142 7.17 -4.66 -16.65
C TYR A 142 7.64 -4.68 -15.20
N VAL A 143 8.05 -3.51 -14.73
CA VAL A 143 8.29 -3.23 -13.33
C VAL A 143 7.34 -2.13 -12.89
N LEU A 144 6.56 -2.42 -11.84
CA LEU A 144 5.79 -1.41 -11.11
C LEU A 144 6.53 -1.09 -9.81
N THR A 145 6.86 0.18 -9.60
CA THR A 145 7.58 0.66 -8.43
C THR A 145 6.63 1.36 -7.48
N ILE A 146 6.57 0.84 -6.25
CA ILE A 146 5.95 1.50 -5.10
C ILE A 146 7.09 2.17 -4.31
N PRO A 147 7.19 3.51 -4.33
CA PRO A 147 8.38 4.22 -3.86
C PRO A 147 8.60 4.11 -2.35
N SER A 148 7.53 4.20 -1.54
CA SER A 148 7.63 4.21 -0.08
C SER A 148 6.61 3.29 0.59
N ALA A 149 6.83 1.98 0.55
CA ALA A 149 6.12 1.04 1.41
C ALA A 149 6.68 1.08 2.85
N ILE A 150 5.85 0.79 3.85
CA ILE A 150 6.27 0.68 5.25
C ILE A 150 5.84 -0.65 5.84
N GLU A 151 6.67 -1.21 6.71
CA GLU A 151 6.32 -2.37 7.53
C GLU A 151 6.05 -1.92 8.97
N VAL A 152 4.86 -2.22 9.48
CA VAL A 152 4.46 -1.91 10.86
C VAL A 152 3.93 -3.18 11.51
N LYS A 153 4.60 -3.65 12.57
CA LYS A 153 4.25 -4.88 13.30
C LYS A 153 4.10 -6.12 12.39
N GLY A 154 4.98 -6.30 11.42
CA GLY A 154 4.94 -7.44 10.49
C GLY A 154 3.82 -7.34 9.44
N GLN A 155 3.30 -6.13 9.19
CA GLN A 155 2.31 -5.87 8.13
C GLN A 155 2.81 -4.77 7.21
N TRP A 156 2.66 -5.00 5.91
CA TRP A 156 3.10 -4.09 4.85
C TRP A 156 1.98 -3.18 4.37
N TYR A 157 2.33 -1.92 4.17
CA TYR A 157 1.44 -0.86 3.72
C TYR A 157 2.10 -0.02 2.63
N VAL A 158 1.30 0.56 1.72
CA VAL A 158 1.78 1.48 0.69
C VAL A 158 1.70 2.93 1.16
N SER A 159 2.51 3.81 0.57
CA SER A 159 2.36 5.27 0.67
C SER A 159 1.46 5.83 -0.43
N GLY A 160 1.03 7.08 -0.22
CA GLY A 160 0.21 7.87 -1.13
C GLY A 160 0.98 8.44 -2.32
N GLU A 161 2.26 8.11 -2.43
CA GLU A 161 3.11 8.62 -3.48
C GLU A 161 2.76 7.99 -4.84
N PRO A 162 2.94 8.74 -5.95
CA PRO A 162 2.68 8.23 -7.29
C PRO A 162 3.49 6.97 -7.60
N TYR A 163 2.87 6.05 -8.37
CA TYR A 163 3.50 4.81 -8.79
C TYR A 163 4.16 4.97 -10.16
N GLU A 164 5.30 4.31 -10.34
CA GLU A 164 6.00 4.28 -11.63
C GLU A 164 5.83 2.93 -12.31
N VAL A 165 5.58 2.93 -13.62
CA VAL A 165 5.49 1.72 -14.44
C VAL A 165 6.43 1.84 -15.64
N ALA A 166 7.40 0.94 -15.70
CA ALA A 166 8.40 0.87 -16.76
C ALA A 166 8.43 -0.51 -17.43
N SER A 167 8.78 -0.55 -18.72
CA SER A 167 9.08 -1.81 -19.40
C SER A 167 10.43 -2.35 -18.91
N GLU A 168 10.49 -3.66 -18.67
CA GLU A 168 11.73 -4.35 -18.31
C GLU A 168 12.40 -4.81 -19.61
N ASN A 169 13.61 -4.30 -19.88
CA ASN A 169 14.41 -4.65 -21.06
C ASN A 169 15.09 -6.02 -20.92
#